data_AF-A0A1J3DLU9-F1
#
_entry.id   AF-A0A1J3DLU9-F1
#
_cell.length_a   1.000
_cell.length_b   1.000
_cell.length_c   1.000
_cell.angle_alpha   90.00
_cell.angle_beta   90.00
_cell.angle_gamma   90.00
#
_symmetry.space_group_name_H-M   'P 1'
#
loop_
_entity.id
_entity.type
_entity.pdbx_description
1 polymer ?
#
loop_
_entity_poly.entity_id
_entity_poly.type
_entity_poly.pdbx_seq_one_letter_code
_entity_poly.pdbx_strand_id
1 'polypeptide(L)'
;QLGTFVNTIKRILDVLHRRVEDILRQWASCLPVVEDKKSLFGEQMNVITVLLRTKYRNYMQAAVDKLVSNTQSNKSTRLKRILEEIKENEREVEVRERMKMLCSQITDSISNLHDVFTSQIFVASCRLFWDRMAQVVLKFLEGRKENEVGYKGSYYALGIVEDTFASEMQRLQGNSLQEKDMEAPRSVIEARSILSRDTTTNHSS
;
A
#
# COMPACT_ATOMS: atom_id res chain seq x y z
N GLN A 1 4.80 -18.23 -7.46
CA GLN A 1 3.44 -18.45 -8.02
C GLN A 1 2.53 -17.23 -7.87
N LEU A 2 2.51 -16.56 -6.70
CA LEU A 2 1.69 -15.35 -6.46
C LEU A 2 1.90 -14.23 -7.51
N GLY A 3 3.16 -13.83 -7.75
CA GLY A 3 3.51 -12.80 -8.75
C GLY A 3 2.98 -13.12 -10.15
N THR A 4 3.23 -14.34 -10.63
CA THR A 4 2.74 -14.82 -11.92
C THR A 4 1.21 -14.72 -12.05
N PHE A 5 0.47 -15.13 -11.02
CA PHE A 5 -0.98 -15.05 -11.01
C PHE A 5 -1.46 -13.60 -11.07
N VAL A 6 -0.97 -12.75 -10.17
CA VAL A 6 -1.35 -11.33 -10.07
C VAL A 6 -1.03 -10.58 -11.37
N ASN A 7 0.17 -10.77 -11.92
CA ASN A 7 0.60 -10.14 -13.17
C ASN A 7 -0.29 -10.60 -14.35
N THR A 8 -0.62 -11.89 -14.40
CA THR A 8 -1.49 -12.45 -15.45
C THR A 8 -2.90 -11.89 -15.40
N ILE A 9 -3.54 -11.88 -14.22
CA ILE A 9 -4.89 -11.32 -14.06
C ILE A 9 -4.91 -9.83 -14.40
N LYS A 10 -3.90 -9.07 -13.97
CA LYS A 10 -3.80 -7.64 -14.32
C LYS A 10 -3.67 -7.44 -15.83
N ARG A 11 -2.83 -8.24 -16.51
CA ARG A 11 -2.69 -8.20 -17.97
C ARG A 11 -3.99 -8.56 -18.69
N ILE A 12 -4.75 -9.53 -18.17
CA ILE A 12 -6.08 -9.87 -18.70
C ILE A 12 -7.01 -8.67 -18.58
N LEU A 13 -7.05 -8.02 -17.41
CA LEU A 13 -7.95 -6.90 -17.13
C LEU A 13 -7.63 -5.64 -17.94
N ASP A 14 -6.34 -5.34 -18.15
CA ASP A 14 -5.91 -4.08 -18.74
C ASP A 14 -5.69 -4.17 -20.26
N VAL A 15 -5.22 -5.31 -20.76
CA VAL A 15 -4.78 -5.46 -22.16
C VAL A 15 -5.62 -6.47 -22.93
N LEU A 16 -5.84 -7.66 -22.35
CA LEU A 16 -6.46 -8.77 -23.09
C LEU A 16 -7.99 -8.79 -22.99
N HIS A 17 -8.61 -7.94 -22.18
CA HIS A 17 -10.06 -7.92 -21.93
C HIS A 17 -10.88 -8.03 -23.22
N ARG A 18 -10.62 -7.15 -24.19
CA ARG A 18 -11.38 -7.14 -25.46
C ARG A 18 -11.20 -8.43 -26.25
N ARG A 19 -9.96 -8.93 -26.31
CA ARG A 19 -9.67 -10.20 -27.00
C ARG A 19 -10.34 -11.39 -26.32
N VAL A 20 -10.37 -11.42 -24.99
CA VAL A 20 -11.09 -12.46 -24.23
C VAL A 20 -12.59 -12.37 -24.49
N GLU A 21 -13.14 -11.16 -24.48
CA GLU A 21 -14.55 -10.91 -24.81
C GLU A 21 -14.90 -11.36 -26.23
N ASP A 22 -14.07 -11.07 -27.23
CA ASP A 22 -14.28 -11.50 -28.62
C ASP A 22 -14.30 -13.02 -28.76
N ILE A 23 -13.37 -13.73 -28.09
CA ILE A 23 -13.33 -15.20 -28.09
C ILE A 23 -14.60 -15.76 -27.44
N LEU A 24 -15.00 -15.22 -26.28
CA LEU A 24 -16.21 -15.66 -25.58
C LEU A 24 -17.46 -15.36 -26.40
N ARG A 25 -17.50 -14.24 -27.12
CA ARG A 25 -18.60 -13.87 -28.01
C ARG A 25 -18.71 -14.83 -29.19
N GLN A 26 -17.58 -15.21 -29.80
CA GLN A 26 -17.55 -16.23 -30.86
C GLN A 26 -18.06 -17.57 -30.34
N TRP A 27 -17.65 -17.99 -29.15
CA TRP A 27 -18.13 -19.24 -28.55
C TRP A 27 -19.62 -19.18 -28.20
N ALA A 28 -20.11 -18.04 -27.70
CA ALA A 28 -21.52 -17.84 -27.41
C ALA A 28 -22.39 -17.91 -28.68
N SER A 29 -21.89 -17.46 -29.83
CA SER A 29 -22.61 -17.56 -31.11
C SER A 29 -22.81 -19.00 -31.60
N CYS A 30 -22.03 -19.95 -31.09
CA CYS A 30 -22.17 -21.37 -31.40
C CYS A 30 -23.18 -22.10 -30.49
N LEU A 31 -23.72 -21.43 -29.47
CA LEU A 31 -24.69 -22.03 -28.54
C LEU A 31 -26.12 -21.84 -29.05
N PRO A 32 -27.00 -22.86 -28.93
CA PRO A 32 -28.40 -22.71 -29.28
C PRO A 32 -29.04 -21.63 -28.40
N VAL A 33 -29.83 -20.75 -29.02
CA VAL A 33 -30.50 -19.63 -28.36
C VAL A 33 -31.44 -20.17 -27.29
N VAL A 34 -31.05 -20.10 -26.02
CA VAL A 34 -31.95 -20.35 -24.89
C VAL A 34 -32.72 -19.04 -24.67
N GLU A 35 -33.98 -19.04 -25.09
CA GLU A 35 -34.81 -17.85 -25.32
C GLU A 35 -35.23 -17.08 -24.05
N ASP A 36 -34.65 -17.34 -22.87
CA ASP A 36 -35.28 -16.93 -21.61
C ASP A 36 -34.44 -16.07 -20.65
N LYS A 37 -33.33 -15.45 -21.09
CA LYS A 37 -32.61 -14.46 -20.26
C LYS A 37 -32.11 -13.26 -21.07
N LYS A 38 -32.96 -12.24 -21.18
CA LYS A 38 -32.64 -10.91 -21.76
C LYS A 38 -31.65 -10.12 -20.90
N SER A 39 -30.37 -10.49 -20.95
CA SER A 39 -29.29 -9.53 -20.76
C SER A 39 -28.38 -9.66 -21.98
N LEU A 40 -28.05 -8.54 -22.62
CA LEU A 40 -27.17 -8.56 -23.78
C LEU A 40 -25.83 -9.17 -23.34
N PHE A 41 -25.22 -10.03 -24.15
CA PHE A 41 -23.93 -10.68 -23.83
C PHE A 41 -22.88 -9.67 -23.34
N GLY A 42 -22.85 -8.47 -23.92
CA GLY A 42 -21.97 -7.37 -23.48
C GLY A 42 -22.26 -6.86 -22.05
N GLU A 43 -23.52 -6.86 -21.61
CA GLU A 43 -23.87 -6.49 -20.22
C GLU A 43 -23.35 -7.54 -19.23
N GLN A 44 -23.49 -8.82 -19.55
CA GLN A 44 -22.93 -9.90 -18.72
C GLN A 44 -21.41 -9.84 -18.66
N MET A 45 -20.77 -9.58 -19.79
CA MET A 45 -19.31 -9.41 -19.86
C MET A 45 -18.84 -8.22 -19.04
N ASN A 46 -19.56 -7.10 -19.08
CA ASN A 46 -19.24 -5.94 -18.24
C ASN A 46 -19.37 -6.27 -16.74
N VAL A 47 -20.43 -6.99 -16.33
CA VAL A 47 -20.59 -7.46 -14.93
C VAL A 47 -19.41 -8.36 -14.51
N ILE A 48 -19.02 -9.31 -15.35
CA ILE A 48 -17.87 -10.21 -15.08
C ILE A 48 -16.58 -9.40 -14.91
N THR A 49 -16.34 -8.44 -15.80
CA THR A 49 -15.14 -7.59 -15.75
C THR A 49 -15.10 -6.75 -14.47
N VAL A 50 -16.21 -6.12 -14.08
CA VAL A 50 -16.30 -5.36 -12.82
C VAL A 50 -16.05 -6.27 -11.62
N LEU A 51 -16.63 -7.47 -11.61
CA LEU A 51 -16.43 -8.43 -10.54
C LEU A 51 -14.96 -8.87 -10.45
N LEU A 52 -14.32 -9.18 -11.59
CA LEU A 52 -12.93 -9.58 -11.64
C LEU A 52 -11.99 -8.47 -11.17
N ARG A 53 -12.23 -7.21 -11.57
CA ARG A 53 -11.48 -6.04 -11.06
C ARG A 53 -11.61 -5.90 -9.55
N THR A 54 -12.82 -6.09 -9.03
CA THR A 54 -13.10 -6.02 -7.58
C THR A 54 -12.37 -7.11 -6.83
N LYS A 55 -12.43 -8.36 -7.32
CA LYS A 55 -11.72 -9.50 -6.71
C LYS A 55 -10.21 -9.31 -6.76
N TYR A 56 -9.67 -8.85 -7.88
CA TYR A 56 -8.25 -8.53 -8.01
C TYR A 56 -7.81 -7.49 -6.98
N ARG A 57 -8.54 -6.36 -6.87
CA ARG A 57 -8.23 -5.30 -5.90
C ARG A 57 -8.25 -5.82 -4.46
N ASN A 58 -9.29 -6.56 -4.08
CA ASN A 58 -9.44 -7.09 -2.73
C ASN A 58 -8.33 -8.10 -2.41
N TYR A 59 -7.95 -8.92 -3.38
CA TYR A 59 -6.86 -9.88 -3.23
C TYR A 59 -5.51 -9.17 -3.02
N MET A 60 -5.21 -8.14 -3.82
CA MET A 60 -4.01 -7.33 -3.64
C MET A 60 -3.97 -6.66 -2.27
N GLN A 61 -5.11 -6.13 -1.81
CA GLN A 61 -5.21 -5.54 -0.49
C GLN A 61 -4.93 -6.55 0.62
N ALA A 62 -5.53 -7.74 0.56
CA ALA A 62 -5.28 -8.80 1.52
C ALA A 62 -3.81 -9.29 1.49
N ALA A 63 -3.20 -9.38 0.30
CA ALA A 63 -1.81 -9.77 0.15
C ALA A 63 -0.86 -8.75 0.80
N VAL A 64 -1.09 -7.45 0.57
CA VAL A 64 -0.31 -6.39 1.21
C VAL A 64 -0.57 -6.32 2.71
N ASP A 65 -1.81 -6.50 3.17
CA ASP A 65 -2.13 -6.55 4.60
C ASP A 65 -1.41 -7.72 5.29
N LYS A 66 -1.29 -8.87 4.61
CA LYS A 66 -0.50 -10.00 5.10
C LYS A 66 1.00 -9.70 5.10
N LEU A 67 1.51 -9.00 4.08
CA LEU A 67 2.90 -8.55 4.02
C LEU A 67 3.23 -7.63 5.21
N VAL A 68 2.40 -6.62 5.47
CA VAL A 68 2.52 -5.70 6.62
C VAL A 68 2.57 -6.49 7.93
N SER A 69 1.66 -7.45 8.10
CA SER A 69 1.63 -8.31 9.28
C SER A 69 2.90 -9.13 9.44
N ASN A 70 3.51 -9.60 8.35
CA ASN A 70 4.74 -10.37 8.38
C ASN A 70 5.94 -9.47 8.72
N THR A 71 6.06 -8.29 8.08
CA THR A 71 7.10 -7.30 8.36
C THR A 71 7.11 -6.89 9.84
N GLN A 72 5.94 -6.78 10.46
CA GLN A 72 5.76 -6.39 11.87
C GLN A 72 5.54 -7.57 12.84
N SER A 73 5.84 -8.80 12.40
CA SER A 73 5.61 -10.01 13.22
C SER A 73 6.49 -10.09 14.46
N ASN A 74 7.69 -9.51 14.41
CA ASN A 74 8.60 -9.43 15.55
C ASN A 74 8.27 -8.21 16.41
N LYS A 75 8.44 -8.33 17.74
CA LYS A 75 8.31 -7.21 18.67
C LYS A 75 9.22 -6.04 18.29
N SER A 76 10.45 -6.31 17.83
CA SER A 76 11.43 -5.29 17.42
C SER A 76 11.12 -4.62 16.07
N THR A 77 10.16 -5.15 15.30
CA THR A 77 9.74 -4.58 14.01
C THR A 77 8.31 -4.04 14.07
N ARG A 78 7.63 -4.18 15.21
CA ARG A 78 6.25 -3.71 15.36
C ARG A 78 6.23 -2.21 15.58
N LEU A 79 5.82 -1.45 14.56
CA LEU A 79 5.89 0.01 14.55
C LEU A 79 5.15 0.64 15.73
N LYS A 80 3.94 0.18 16.05
CA LYS A 80 3.18 0.67 17.21
C LYS A 80 3.99 0.58 18.52
N ARG A 81 4.71 -0.54 18.71
CA ARG A 81 5.52 -0.75 19.92
C ARG A 81 6.74 0.16 19.93
N ILE A 82 7.42 0.29 18.79
CA ILE A 82 8.55 1.23 18.65
C ILE A 82 8.09 2.63 19.03
N LEU A 83 6.93 3.08 18.53
CA LEU A 83 6.33 4.37 18.87
C LEU A 83 6.01 4.52 20.37
N GLU A 84 5.55 3.45 21.04
CA GLU A 84 5.29 3.44 22.47
C GLU A 84 6.58 3.55 23.32
N GLU A 85 7.71 3.02 22.81
CA GLU A 85 8.99 2.97 23.51
C GLU A 85 9.87 4.20 23.30
N ILE A 86 9.55 5.08 22.34
CA ILE A 86 10.27 6.35 22.12
C ILE A 86 9.99 7.31 23.27
N LYS A 87 11.07 7.78 23.91
CA LYS A 87 11.00 8.83 24.94
C LYS A 87 11.00 10.22 24.30
N GLU A 88 10.44 11.20 25.00
CA GLU A 88 10.32 12.59 24.53
C GLU A 88 11.66 13.26 24.22
N ASN A 89 12.68 12.96 25.03
CA ASN A 89 14.02 13.52 24.88
C ASN A 89 14.82 12.88 23.74
N GLU A 90 14.27 11.86 23.08
CA GLU A 90 14.98 11.17 22.02
C GLU A 90 15.14 12.04 20.78
N ARG A 91 16.35 12.02 20.23
CA ARG A 91 16.67 12.69 18.98
C ARG A 91 16.35 11.78 17.80
N GLU A 92 16.26 12.36 16.60
CA GLU A 92 16.00 11.60 15.36
C GLU A 92 16.93 10.40 15.19
N VAL A 93 18.22 10.54 15.53
CA VAL A 93 19.23 9.46 15.42
C VAL A 93 18.85 8.25 16.28
N GLU A 94 18.32 8.48 17.48
CA GLU A 94 17.94 7.42 18.42
C GLU A 94 16.64 6.73 17.98
N VAL A 95 15.71 7.49 17.40
CA VAL A 95 14.51 6.93 16.76
C VAL A 95 14.90 6.10 15.54
N ARG A 96 15.83 6.59 14.73
CA ARG A 96 16.34 5.89 13.54
C ARG A 96 17.01 4.57 13.89
N GLU A 97 17.82 4.52 14.95
CA GLU A 97 18.42 3.25 15.39
C GLU A 97 17.36 2.25 15.87
N ARG A 98 16.32 2.71 16.58
CA ARG A 98 15.19 1.83 16.98
C ARG A 98 14.41 1.30 15.77
N MET A 99 14.25 2.11 14.73
CA MET A 99 13.51 1.73 13.52
C MET A 99 14.31 0.90 12.53
N LYS A 100 15.64 0.79 12.70
CA LYS A 100 16.55 0.13 11.76
C LYS A 100 16.12 -1.29 11.37
N MET A 101 15.73 -2.10 12.35
CA MET A 101 15.27 -3.48 12.09
C MET A 101 13.96 -3.49 11.28
N LEU A 102 13.04 -2.58 11.57
CA LEU A 102 11.81 -2.41 10.81
C LEU A 102 12.11 -1.94 9.38
N CYS A 103 12.94 -0.92 9.20
CA CYS A 103 13.35 -0.42 7.89
C CYS A 103 14.01 -1.53 7.05
N SER A 104 14.89 -2.35 7.65
CA SER A 104 15.47 -3.50 6.96
C SER A 104 14.39 -4.47 6.44
N GLN A 105 13.41 -4.81 7.29
CA GLN A 105 12.30 -5.70 6.88
C GLN A 105 11.42 -5.08 5.79
N ILE A 106 11.21 -3.75 5.81
CA ILE A 106 10.49 -3.03 4.76
C ILE A 106 11.28 -3.11 3.46
N THR A 107 12.58 -2.80 3.49
CA THR A 107 13.48 -2.87 2.32
C THR A 107 13.51 -4.26 1.70
N ASP A 108 13.64 -5.31 2.53
CA ASP A 108 13.61 -6.70 2.08
C ASP A 108 12.25 -7.05 1.45
N SER A 109 11.16 -6.60 2.06
CA SER A 109 9.81 -6.80 1.54
C SER A 109 9.62 -6.11 0.19
N ILE A 110 10.07 -4.86 0.04
CA ILE A 110 10.00 -4.11 -1.22
C ILE A 110 10.82 -4.79 -2.31
N SER A 111 12.03 -5.25 -1.98
CA SER A 111 12.89 -5.98 -2.94
C SER A 111 12.21 -7.27 -3.41
N ASN A 112 11.62 -8.04 -2.49
CA ASN A 112 10.85 -9.24 -2.84
C ASN A 112 9.64 -8.93 -3.73
N LEU A 113 8.94 -7.80 -3.51
CA LEU A 113 7.84 -7.36 -4.36
C LEU A 113 8.32 -7.03 -5.77
N HIS A 114 9.49 -6.38 -5.88
CA HIS A 114 10.08 -6.01 -7.16
C HIS A 114 10.42 -7.23 -8.01
N ASP A 115 10.93 -8.29 -7.39
CA ASP A 115 11.33 -9.50 -8.10
C ASP A 115 10.14 -10.28 -8.68
N VAL A 116 8.95 -10.12 -8.12
CA VAL A 116 7.76 -10.91 -8.49
C VAL A 116 6.71 -10.13 -9.27
N PHE A 117 6.67 -8.81 -9.16
CA PHE A 117 5.63 -7.97 -9.76
C PHE A 117 6.13 -7.14 -10.95
N THR A 118 5.27 -6.96 -11.94
CA THR A 118 5.49 -5.96 -12.98
C THR A 118 5.53 -4.54 -12.38
N SER A 119 6.21 -3.60 -13.03
CA SER A 119 6.42 -2.22 -12.54
C SER A 119 5.13 -1.56 -12.01
N GLN A 120 4.01 -1.62 -12.75
CA GLN A 120 2.74 -1.02 -12.31
C GLN A 120 2.19 -1.64 -11.02
N ILE A 121 2.30 -2.96 -10.89
CA ILE A 121 1.77 -3.70 -9.73
C ILE A 121 2.71 -3.54 -8.54
N PHE A 122 4.02 -3.51 -8.79
CA PHE A 122 5.03 -3.17 -7.80
C PHE A 122 4.75 -1.80 -7.18
N VAL A 123 4.63 -0.74 -7.99
CA VAL A 123 4.37 0.62 -7.52
C VAL A 123 3.07 0.68 -6.72
N ALA A 124 1.98 0.10 -7.23
CA ALA A 124 0.71 0.07 -6.51
C ALA A 124 0.80 -0.67 -5.17
N SER A 125 1.56 -1.76 -5.11
CA SER A 125 1.76 -2.55 -3.89
C SER A 125 2.61 -1.80 -2.86
N CYS A 126 3.69 -1.13 -3.29
CA CYS A 126 4.52 -0.30 -2.43
C CYS A 126 3.73 0.88 -1.87
N ARG A 127 2.93 1.58 -2.69
CA ARG A 127 2.06 2.67 -2.22
C ARG A 127 1.05 2.20 -1.18
N LEU A 128 0.41 1.05 -1.42
CA LEU A 128 -0.52 0.48 -0.44
C LEU A 128 0.20 0.06 0.84
N PHE A 129 1.38 -0.54 0.72
CA PHE A 129 2.18 -0.95 1.88
C PHE A 129 2.61 0.27 2.71
N TRP A 130 3.08 1.32 2.05
CA TRP A 130 3.41 2.59 2.67
C TRP A 130 2.21 3.19 3.41
N ASP A 131 1.05 3.25 2.75
CA ASP A 131 -0.20 3.72 3.38
C ASP A 131 -0.54 2.91 4.64
N ARG A 132 -0.42 1.58 4.60
CA ARG A 132 -0.67 0.72 5.79
C ARG A 132 0.31 0.98 6.93
N MET A 133 1.58 1.22 6.65
CA MET A 133 2.56 1.57 7.68
C MET A 133 2.24 2.93 8.29
N ALA A 134 1.90 3.92 7.47
CA ALA A 134 1.47 5.23 7.93
C ALA A 134 0.17 5.18 8.75
N GLN A 135 -0.78 4.30 8.42
CA GLN A 135 -1.99 4.07 9.21
C GLN A 135 -1.70 3.62 10.64
N VAL A 136 -0.60 2.88 10.87
CA VAL A 136 -0.20 2.49 12.23
C VAL A 136 0.21 3.72 13.04
N VAL A 137 0.97 4.64 12.42
CA VAL A 137 1.34 5.92 13.04
C VAL A 137 0.11 6.78 13.29
N LEU A 138 -0.76 6.94 12.28
CA LEU A 138 -1.98 7.74 12.39
C LEU A 138 -2.88 7.27 13.54
N LYS A 139 -3.18 5.98 13.62
CA LYS A 139 -3.99 5.41 14.72
C LYS A 139 -3.34 5.59 16.09
N PHE A 140 -2.01 5.56 16.15
CA PHE A 140 -1.28 5.83 17.38
C PHE A 140 -1.44 7.29 17.81
N LEU A 141 -1.34 8.22 16.86
CA LEU A 141 -1.56 9.66 17.11
C LEU A 141 -2.99 9.96 17.55
N GLU A 142 -3.99 9.39 16.86
CA GLU A 142 -5.40 9.56 17.21
C GLU A 142 -5.74 9.06 18.62
N GLY A 143 -5.07 7.99 19.06
CA GLY A 143 -5.21 7.45 20.41
C GLY A 143 -4.50 8.24 21.51
N ARG A 144 -3.63 9.21 21.17
CA ARG A 144 -2.84 10.01 22.12
C ARG A 144 -3.35 11.45 22.31
N LYS A 145 -4.57 11.77 21.87
CA LYS A 145 -5.18 13.12 21.96
C LYS A 145 -5.11 13.81 23.33
N GLU A 146 -4.81 13.11 24.43
CA GLU A 146 -4.69 13.68 25.78
C GLU A 146 -3.24 13.79 26.31
N ASN A 147 -2.23 13.19 25.66
CA ASN A 147 -0.84 13.17 26.14
C ASN A 147 0.12 13.78 25.09
N GLU A 148 0.51 15.04 25.31
CA GLU A 148 1.37 15.86 24.44
C GLU A 148 2.79 15.28 24.19
N VAL A 149 3.21 14.35 25.05
CA VAL A 149 4.59 13.90 25.27
C VAL A 149 5.15 12.95 24.17
N GLY A 150 4.47 12.76 23.03
CA GLY A 150 4.81 11.72 22.03
C GLY A 150 4.88 12.15 20.57
N TYR A 151 4.57 13.42 20.25
CA TYR A 151 4.42 13.86 18.86
C TYR A 151 5.75 14.01 18.12
N LYS A 152 6.81 14.47 18.80
CA LYS A 152 8.14 14.62 18.19
C LYS A 152 8.75 13.29 17.74
N GLY A 153 8.69 12.26 18.58
CA GLY A 153 9.14 10.91 18.23
C GLY A 153 8.34 10.30 17.08
N SER A 154 7.03 10.51 17.08
CA SER A 154 6.13 10.05 16.01
C SER A 154 6.39 10.78 14.68
N TYR A 155 6.75 12.07 14.74
CA TYR A 155 7.17 12.84 13.56
C TYR A 155 8.41 12.25 12.91
N TYR A 156 9.46 11.98 13.70
CA TYR A 156 10.66 11.32 13.19
C TYR A 156 10.35 9.94 12.62
N ALA A 157 9.53 9.16 13.32
CA ALA A 157 9.17 7.82 12.87
C ALA A 157 8.39 7.82 11.54
N LEU A 158 7.44 8.75 11.38
CA LEU A 158 6.73 8.94 10.12
C LEU A 158 7.71 9.28 9.00
N GLY A 159 8.58 10.27 9.21
CA GLY A 159 9.60 10.66 8.24
C GLY A 159 10.51 9.50 7.82
N ILE A 160 10.98 8.69 8.77
CA ILE A 160 11.82 7.51 8.48
C ILE A 160 11.08 6.48 7.60
N VAL A 161 9.79 6.24 7.86
CA VAL A 161 8.97 5.34 7.01
C VAL A 161 8.87 5.91 5.60
N GLU A 162 8.54 7.19 5.46
CA GLU A 162 8.43 7.86 4.17
C GLU A 162 9.74 7.80 3.39
N ASP A 163 10.86 8.15 4.02
CA ASP A 163 12.20 8.10 3.42
C ASP A 163 12.56 6.69 2.96
N THR A 164 12.22 5.67 3.74
CA THR A 164 12.49 4.26 3.40
C THR A 164 11.74 3.87 2.13
N PHE A 165 10.43 4.14 2.07
CA PHE A 165 9.63 3.81 0.87
C PHE A 165 10.08 4.62 -0.34
N ALA A 166 10.29 5.92 -0.19
CA ALA A 166 10.71 6.80 -1.27
C ALA A 166 12.08 6.37 -1.84
N SER A 167 13.05 6.13 -0.96
CA SER A 167 14.41 5.73 -1.37
C SER A 167 14.40 4.37 -2.08
N GLU A 168 13.69 3.37 -1.56
CA GLU A 168 13.65 2.04 -2.18
C GLU A 168 12.89 2.02 -3.50
N MET A 169 11.76 2.72 -3.58
CA MET A 169 11.01 2.85 -4.84
C MET A 169 11.88 3.56 -5.89
N GLN A 170 12.52 4.67 -5.53
CA GLN A 170 13.40 5.41 -6.44
C GLN A 170 14.60 4.56 -6.87
N ARG A 171 15.21 3.79 -5.96
CA ARG A 171 16.35 2.91 -6.25
C ARG A 171 15.99 1.81 -7.25
N LEU A 172 14.80 1.22 -7.14
CA LEU A 172 14.40 0.07 -7.94
C LEU A 172 13.72 0.43 -9.27
N GLN A 173 12.92 1.49 -9.29
CA GLN A 173 12.18 1.90 -10.50
C GLN A 173 12.79 3.11 -11.21
N GLY A 174 13.57 3.94 -10.50
CA GLY A 174 14.26 5.11 -11.07
C GLY A 174 13.35 5.96 -11.95
N ASN A 175 13.74 6.12 -13.22
CA ASN A 175 13.02 6.92 -14.21
C ASN A 175 11.67 6.34 -14.65
N SER A 176 11.34 5.10 -14.23
CA SER A 176 10.03 4.50 -14.50
C SER A 176 8.93 5.01 -13.57
N LEU A 177 9.27 5.71 -12.49
CA LEU A 177 8.30 6.31 -11.59
C LEU A 177 7.74 7.60 -12.17
N GLN A 178 6.43 7.78 -12.04
CA GLN A 178 5.78 9.06 -12.31
C GLN A 178 5.75 9.90 -11.03
N GLU A 179 5.65 11.22 -11.16
CA GLU A 179 5.57 12.13 -10.00
C GLU A 179 4.45 11.74 -9.02
N LYS A 180 3.27 11.38 -9.57
CA LYS A 180 2.14 10.88 -8.78
C LYS A 180 2.41 9.60 -7.99
N ASP A 181 3.38 8.80 -8.43
CA ASP A 181 3.71 7.53 -7.78
C ASP A 181 4.49 7.75 -6.48
N MET A 182 5.09 8.94 -6.32
CA MET A 182 5.83 9.38 -5.13
C MET A 182 5.02 10.30 -4.23
N GLU A 183 3.80 10.68 -4.61
CA GLU A 183 2.90 11.46 -3.77
C GLU A 183 2.59 10.70 -2.46
N ALA A 184 2.62 11.43 -1.34
CA ALA A 184 2.35 10.89 -0.02
C ALA A 184 0.95 10.22 0.04
N PRO A 185 0.86 8.98 0.56
CA PRO A 185 -0.43 8.35 0.78
C PRO A 185 -1.34 9.14 1.72
N ARG A 186 -2.65 8.90 1.63
CA ARG A 186 -3.66 9.60 2.43
C ARG A 186 -3.35 9.58 3.93
N SER A 187 -2.95 8.43 4.45
CA SER A 187 -2.71 8.27 5.89
C SER A 187 -1.48 9.04 6.37
N VAL A 188 -0.50 9.28 5.49
CA VAL A 188 0.66 10.14 5.76
C VAL A 188 0.21 11.59 5.84
N ILE A 189 -0.60 12.05 4.89
CA ILE A 189 -1.10 13.44 4.85
C ILE A 189 -1.90 13.73 6.13
N GLU A 190 -2.77 12.81 6.53
CA GLU A 190 -3.57 12.93 7.76
C GLU A 190 -2.68 12.93 9.02
N ALA A 191 -1.68 12.03 9.10
CA ALA A 191 -0.75 12.00 10.23
C ALA A 191 0.08 13.29 10.34
N ARG A 192 0.59 13.80 9.21
CA ARG A 192 1.30 15.09 9.15
C ARG A 192 0.43 16.24 9.63
N SER A 193 -0.85 16.24 9.28
CA SER A 193 -1.79 17.29 9.72
C SER A 193 -2.03 17.29 11.22
N ILE A 194 -1.96 16.14 11.90
CA ILE A 194 -2.04 16.08 13.37
C ILE A 194 -0.74 16.64 13.96
N LEU A 195 0.40 16.16 13.46
CA LEU A 195 1.72 16.54 13.95
C LEU A 195 2.03 18.04 13.78
N SER A 196 1.55 18.67 12.69
CA SER A 196 1.78 20.09 12.42
C SER A 196 0.93 21.03 13.30
N ARG A 197 -0.27 20.59 13.73
CA ARG A 197 -1.11 21.34 14.65
C ARG A 197 -0.45 21.49 16.02
N ASP A 198 0.28 20.48 16.49
CA ASP A 198 0.94 20.53 17.81
C ASP A 198 2.26 21.31 17.81
N THR A 199 2.94 21.43 16.66
CA THR A 199 4.12 22.31 16.54
C THR A 199 3.76 23.79 16.61
N THR A 200 2.52 24.16 16.25
CA THR A 200 2.07 25.56 16.28
C THR A 200 1.59 26.01 17.65
N THR A 201 1.02 25.11 18.46
CA THR A 201 0.66 25.39 19.87
C THR A 201 1.88 25.59 20.77
N ASN A 202 2.97 24.86 20.53
CA ASN A 202 4.21 24.97 21.30
C ASN A 202 5.03 26.25 21.03
N HIS A 203 4.79 26.94 19.92
CA HIS A 203 5.45 28.23 19.61
C HIS A 203 4.66 29.46 20.09
N SER A 204 3.48 29.26 20.68
CA SER A 204 2.59 30.32 21.17
C SER A 204 2.44 30.37 22.70
N SER A 205 3.32 29.69 23.46
CA SER A 205 3.35 29.72 24.93
C SER A 205 4.66 30.29 25.46
#